data_AF-A0A1C2BQ44-F1
#
_entry.id   AF-A0A1C2BQ44-F1
#
_cell.length_a   1.000
_cell.length_b   1.000
_cell.length_c   1.000
_cell.angle_alpha   90.00
_cell.angle_beta   90.00
_cell.angle_gamma   90.00
#
_symmetry.space_group_name_H-M   'P 1'
#
loop_
_entity.id
_entity.type
_entity.pdbx_description
1 polymer ?
#
loop_
_entity_poly.entity_id
_entity_poly.type
_entity_poly.pdbx_seq_one_letter_code
_entity_poly.pdbx_strand_id
1 'polypeptide(L)'
;LCNIQIHSSTIRRWLPKAGIVWRRAAPTLYIQDPDKKEKLAVIREALADNSIDHPVFYQDEVDIHLNPKIGADWGHRGAQRKVATPGQNKKHYLAGALHGQTGQIVYVGGERKTSDLFIELLEKLKGQYRRAKSIRLIVDNYIIHKSKKTQKWLSDNPKFKLLFLPVYSPWHNKIEKLWHALHETITRNHQCKNMDNLLEQVYYFMDTAAPFPGGKHGLKQVYHN
;
A
#
# COMPACT_ATOMS: atom_id res chain seq x y z
N LEU A 1 26.50 -3.73 -47.06
CA LEU A 1 25.82 -3.16 -45.87
C LEU A 1 26.02 -1.65 -45.92
N CYS A 2 24.94 -0.88 -46.08
CA CYS A 2 25.02 0.55 -46.38
C CYS A 2 25.67 1.33 -45.23
N ASN A 3 26.70 2.11 -45.55
CA ASN A 3 27.44 2.95 -44.60
C ASN A 3 26.67 4.25 -44.32
N ILE A 4 25.47 4.13 -43.76
CA ILE A 4 24.59 5.27 -43.49
C ILE A 4 24.99 5.87 -42.14
N GLN A 5 25.57 7.06 -42.15
CA GLN A 5 25.76 7.87 -40.95
C GLN A 5 24.46 8.60 -40.61
N ILE A 6 23.81 8.19 -39.53
CA ILE A 6 22.60 8.86 -39.01
C ILE A 6 22.97 9.58 -37.72
N HIS A 7 22.64 10.87 -37.64
CA HIS A 7 22.85 11.65 -36.43
C HIS A 7 21.87 11.23 -35.32
N SER A 8 22.30 11.23 -34.06
CA SER A 8 21.52 10.79 -32.89
C SER A 8 20.20 11.55 -32.73
N SER A 9 20.17 12.83 -33.10
CA SER A 9 18.94 13.65 -33.11
C SER A 9 17.90 13.15 -34.12
N THR A 10 18.32 12.60 -35.26
CA THR A 10 17.44 12.02 -36.26
C THR A 10 16.75 10.77 -35.70
N ILE A 11 17.52 9.90 -35.04
CA ILE A 11 16.98 8.71 -34.35
C ILE A 11 15.98 9.12 -33.27
N ARG A 12 16.35 10.08 -32.40
CA ARG A 12 15.48 10.56 -31.31
C ARG A 12 14.15 11.14 -31.81
N ARG A 13 14.14 11.76 -32.99
CA ARG A 13 12.92 12.29 -33.64
C ARG A 13 12.08 11.21 -34.30
N TRP A 14 12.70 10.15 -34.82
CA TRP A 14 12.00 9.08 -35.53
C TRP A 14 11.37 8.06 -34.58
N LEU A 15 12.00 7.76 -33.44
CA LEU A 15 11.47 6.78 -32.48
C LEU A 15 10.01 7.09 -32.05
N PRO A 16 9.64 8.30 -31.60
CA PRO A 16 8.24 8.59 -31.26
C PRO A 16 7.29 8.52 -32.46
N LYS A 17 7.74 8.89 -33.67
CA LYS A 17 6.92 8.78 -34.90
C LYS A 17 6.64 7.32 -35.27
N ALA A 18 7.55 6.42 -34.93
CA ALA A 18 7.38 4.98 -35.04
C ALA A 18 6.64 4.36 -33.84
N GLY A 19 6.09 5.17 -32.92
CA GLY A 19 5.41 4.68 -31.71
C GLY A 19 6.36 4.19 -30.61
N ILE A 20 7.68 4.38 -30.77
CA ILE A 20 8.69 3.94 -29.81
C ILE A 20 8.98 5.07 -28.82
N VAL A 21 8.77 4.81 -27.55
CA VAL A 21 8.95 5.78 -26.47
C VAL A 21 10.01 5.30 -25.47
N TRP A 22 10.81 6.24 -24.99
CA TRP A 22 11.75 5.96 -23.91
C TRP A 22 11.00 5.89 -22.57
N ARG A 23 10.93 4.70 -21.97
CA ARG A 23 10.34 4.47 -20.65
C ARG A 23 11.25 3.59 -19.80
N ARG A 24 11.07 3.67 -18.49
CA ARG A 24 11.77 2.80 -17.54
C ARG A 24 11.28 1.36 -17.72
N ALA A 25 12.21 0.41 -17.81
CA ALA A 25 11.88 -1.01 -17.78
C ALA A 25 11.23 -1.37 -16.42
N ALA A 26 10.19 -2.20 -16.43
CA ALA A 26 9.55 -2.69 -15.22
C ALA A 26 10.10 -4.09 -14.87
N PRO A 27 10.50 -4.33 -13.62
CA PRO A 27 10.91 -5.68 -13.20
C PRO A 27 9.70 -6.64 -13.28
N THR A 28 9.93 -7.83 -13.81
CA THR A 28 8.94 -8.93 -13.81
C THR A 28 9.61 -10.19 -13.28
N LEU A 29 8.90 -10.94 -12.44
CA LEU A 29 9.35 -12.25 -11.97
C LEU A 29 8.78 -13.32 -12.88
N TYR A 30 9.60 -14.27 -13.33
CA TYR A 30 9.19 -15.41 -14.15
C TYR A 30 8.52 -16.54 -13.32
N ILE A 31 8.14 -16.26 -12.07
CA ILE A 31 7.57 -17.25 -11.16
C ILE A 31 6.05 -17.19 -11.31
N GLN A 32 5.44 -18.32 -11.69
CA GLN A 32 3.99 -18.48 -11.73
C GLN A 32 3.54 -19.26 -10.50
N ASP A 33 2.64 -18.67 -9.71
CA ASP A 33 1.97 -19.38 -8.61
C ASP A 33 0.98 -20.40 -9.24
N PRO A 34 1.17 -21.71 -8.99
CA PRO A 34 0.34 -22.75 -9.61
C PRO A 34 -1.14 -22.59 -9.23
N ASP A 35 -1.43 -22.07 -8.04
CA ASP A 35 -2.78 -21.95 -7.50
C ASP A 35 -3.38 -20.55 -7.75
N LYS A 36 -2.72 -19.72 -8.58
CA LYS A 36 -3.12 -18.33 -8.82
C LYS A 36 -4.59 -18.19 -9.20
N LYS A 37 -5.08 -19.05 -10.10
CA LYS A 37 -6.47 -18.97 -10.60
C LYS A 37 -7.47 -19.27 -9.49
N GLU A 38 -7.18 -20.27 -8.66
CA GLU A 38 -8.03 -20.70 -7.55
C GLU A 38 -8.05 -19.65 -6.44
N LYS A 39 -6.88 -19.17 -5.99
CA LYS A 39 -6.78 -18.10 -4.99
C LYS A 39 -7.56 -16.85 -5.41
N LEU A 40 -7.44 -16.44 -6.68
CA LEU A 40 -8.18 -15.30 -7.21
C LEU A 40 -9.68 -15.58 -7.38
N ALA A 41 -10.10 -16.83 -7.57
CA ALA A 41 -11.52 -17.18 -7.58
C ALA A 41 -12.13 -17.04 -6.18
N VAL A 42 -11.47 -17.60 -5.16
CA VAL A 42 -11.89 -17.49 -3.75
C VAL A 42 -11.98 -16.02 -3.30
N ILE A 43 -11.00 -15.20 -3.67
CA ILE A 43 -11.01 -13.76 -3.35
C ILE A 43 -12.19 -13.05 -4.04
N ARG A 44 -12.44 -13.35 -5.32
CA ARG A 44 -13.55 -12.74 -6.06
C ARG A 44 -14.90 -13.13 -5.47
N GLU A 45 -15.08 -14.39 -5.10
CA GLU A 45 -16.29 -14.88 -4.45
C GLU A 45 -16.51 -14.19 -3.09
N ALA A 46 -15.46 -14.10 -2.27
CA ALA A 46 -15.54 -13.39 -1.00
C ALA A 46 -15.94 -11.92 -1.18
N LEU A 47 -15.36 -11.23 -2.16
CA LEU A 47 -15.70 -9.84 -2.46
C LEU A 47 -17.13 -9.69 -3.00
N ALA A 48 -17.65 -10.65 -3.76
CA ALA A 48 -19.02 -10.66 -4.25
C ALA A 48 -20.03 -10.86 -3.11
N ASP A 49 -19.68 -11.69 -2.13
CA ASP A 49 -20.45 -11.94 -0.90
C ASP A 49 -20.15 -10.93 0.23
N ASN A 50 -19.47 -9.82 -0.09
CA ASN A 50 -19.14 -8.82 0.92
C ASN A 50 -20.40 -8.15 1.47
N SER A 51 -20.60 -8.25 2.78
CA SER A 51 -21.80 -7.74 3.47
C SER A 51 -21.45 -7.28 4.89
N ILE A 52 -22.42 -6.68 5.60
CA ILE A 52 -22.25 -6.29 7.01
C ILE A 52 -21.97 -7.52 7.90
N ASP A 53 -22.56 -8.67 7.57
CA ASP A 53 -22.36 -9.92 8.28
C ASP A 53 -21.02 -10.59 7.93
N HIS A 54 -20.53 -10.39 6.71
CA HIS A 54 -19.32 -11.04 6.20
C HIS A 54 -18.37 -10.03 5.54
N PRO A 55 -17.88 -9.01 6.26
CA PRO A 55 -17.02 -7.98 5.70
C PRO A 55 -15.68 -8.57 5.23
N VAL A 56 -15.18 -8.02 4.12
CA VAL A 56 -13.93 -8.37 3.47
C VAL A 56 -13.00 -7.17 3.47
N PHE A 57 -11.76 -7.39 3.88
CA PHE A 57 -10.72 -6.36 3.93
C PHE A 57 -9.53 -6.77 3.10
N TYR A 58 -8.94 -5.81 2.38
CA TYR A 58 -7.56 -5.90 1.91
C TYR A 58 -6.64 -5.50 3.05
N GLN A 59 -5.71 -6.36 3.42
CA GLN A 59 -4.80 -6.13 4.53
C GLN A 59 -3.36 -6.11 4.05
N ASP A 60 -2.58 -5.22 4.64
CA ASP A 60 -1.14 -5.12 4.41
C ASP A 60 -0.49 -4.25 5.52
N GLU A 61 0.83 -4.24 5.57
CA GLU A 61 1.60 -3.33 6.41
C GLU A 61 2.54 -2.42 5.61
N VAL A 62 2.66 -1.17 6.06
CA VAL A 62 3.49 -0.15 5.42
C VAL A 62 4.57 0.38 6.37
N ASP A 63 5.74 0.66 5.80
CA ASP A 63 6.89 1.21 6.50
C ASP A 63 6.88 2.76 6.39
N ILE A 64 6.92 3.43 7.53
CA ILE A 64 7.07 4.89 7.65
C ILE A 64 8.51 5.18 8.04
N HIS A 65 9.26 5.79 7.14
CA HIS A 65 10.63 6.20 7.36
C HIS A 65 10.69 7.69 7.67
N LEU A 66 11.45 8.08 8.70
CA LEU A 66 11.74 9.48 8.99
C LEU A 66 12.65 10.11 7.93
N ASN A 67 13.51 9.32 7.27
CA ASN A 67 14.21 9.81 6.10
C ASN A 67 13.24 9.86 4.91
N PRO A 68 13.00 11.04 4.32
CA PRO A 68 12.03 11.19 3.24
C PRO A 68 12.48 10.39 2.01
N LYS A 69 11.52 9.75 1.33
CA LYS A 69 11.75 9.25 -0.02
C LYS A 69 11.87 10.46 -0.94
N ILE A 70 13.00 10.59 -1.65
CA ILE A 70 13.19 11.67 -2.63
C ILE A 70 12.45 11.28 -3.91
N GLY A 71 11.50 12.12 -4.30
CA GLY A 71 10.75 11.95 -5.53
C GLY A 71 10.69 13.23 -6.36
N ALA A 72 10.06 13.13 -7.53
CA ALA A 72 9.85 14.28 -8.41
C ALA A 72 9.07 15.37 -7.68
N ASP A 73 9.43 16.62 -7.96
CA ASP A 73 8.81 17.79 -7.37
C ASP A 73 8.75 18.92 -8.40
N TRP A 74 7.82 19.84 -8.21
CA TRP A 74 7.69 21.02 -9.04
C TRP A 74 8.66 22.09 -8.57
N GLY A 75 9.36 22.72 -9.51
CA GLY A 75 10.32 23.78 -9.22
C GLY A 75 10.60 24.64 -10.44
N HIS A 76 11.14 25.84 -10.21
CA HIS A 76 11.57 26.72 -11.29
C HIS A 76 12.70 26.07 -12.10
N ARG A 77 12.73 26.31 -13.41
CA ARG A 77 13.80 25.82 -14.28
C ARG A 77 15.17 26.30 -13.76
N GLY A 78 16.11 25.38 -13.60
CA GLY A 78 17.45 25.67 -13.09
C GLY A 78 17.55 25.71 -11.56
N ALA A 79 16.44 25.62 -10.83
CA ALA A 79 16.42 25.53 -9.38
C ALA A 79 16.01 24.11 -8.94
N GLN A 80 16.91 23.41 -8.24
CA GLN A 80 16.61 22.12 -7.64
C GLN A 80 16.25 22.32 -6.16
N ARG A 81 15.02 21.96 -5.76
CA ARG A 81 14.60 21.99 -4.36
C ARG A 81 15.46 21.01 -3.55
N LYS A 82 15.98 21.47 -2.41
CA LYS A 82 16.70 20.63 -1.45
C LYS A 82 15.74 20.22 -0.33
N VAL A 83 15.69 18.93 -0.03
CA VAL A 83 14.93 18.38 1.09
C VAL A 83 15.93 18.05 2.20
N ALA A 84 15.75 18.66 3.37
CA ALA A 84 16.59 18.37 4.53
C ALA A 84 16.30 16.96 5.06
N THR A 85 17.34 16.16 5.30
CA THR A 85 17.20 14.83 5.89
C THR A 85 17.58 14.89 7.38
N PRO A 86 16.80 14.29 8.29
CA PRO A 86 17.11 14.24 9.73
C PRO A 86 18.39 13.45 10.10
N GLY A 87 19.13 12.93 9.12
CA GLY A 87 20.34 12.14 9.30
C GLY A 87 20.04 10.69 9.70
N GLN A 88 19.63 10.48 10.96
CA GLN A 88 19.35 9.15 11.48
C GLN A 88 17.92 8.71 11.15
N ASN A 89 17.81 7.63 10.36
CA ASN A 89 16.50 7.09 10.01
C ASN A 89 15.87 6.40 11.22
N LYS A 90 14.69 6.88 11.63
CA LYS A 90 13.77 6.15 12.50
C LYS A 90 12.70 5.50 11.64
N LYS A 91 12.21 4.34 12.06
CA LYS A 91 11.14 3.61 11.38
C LYS A 91 9.95 3.44 12.31
N HIS A 92 8.77 3.54 11.75
CA HIS A 92 7.53 3.15 12.40
C HIS A 92 6.72 2.36 11.36
N TYR A 93 5.81 1.51 11.82
CA TYR A 93 5.10 0.59 10.96
C TYR A 93 3.60 0.71 11.21
N LEU A 94 2.81 0.65 10.15
CA LEU A 94 1.36 0.53 10.27
C LEU A 94 0.92 -0.81 9.72
N ALA A 95 -0.04 -1.45 10.39
CA ALA A 95 -0.86 -2.50 9.80
C ALA A 95 -2.23 -1.92 9.48
N GLY A 96 -2.67 -2.05 8.23
CA GLY A 96 -3.93 -1.51 7.74
C GLY A 96 -4.83 -2.58 7.15
N ALA A 97 -6.13 -2.38 7.30
CA ALA A 97 -7.21 -3.14 6.69
C ALA A 97 -8.17 -2.17 5.99
N LEU A 98 -8.22 -2.27 4.65
CA LEU A 98 -9.08 -1.49 3.78
C LEU A 98 -10.32 -2.30 3.43
N HIS A 99 -11.49 -1.85 3.85
CA HIS A 99 -12.76 -2.50 3.57
C HIS A 99 -13.04 -2.54 2.06
N GLY A 100 -13.28 -3.73 1.50
CA GLY A 100 -13.27 -4.00 0.05
C GLY A 100 -14.36 -3.28 -0.76
N GLN A 101 -15.44 -2.85 -0.11
CA GLN A 101 -16.56 -2.12 -0.73
C GLN A 101 -16.65 -0.65 -0.32
N THR A 102 -16.70 -0.35 0.99
CA THR A 102 -16.88 1.01 1.50
C THR A 102 -15.62 1.88 1.43
N GLY A 103 -14.44 1.27 1.36
CA GLY A 103 -13.17 1.99 1.46
C GLY A 103 -12.81 2.47 2.86
N GLN A 104 -13.58 2.08 3.88
CA GLN A 104 -13.22 2.39 5.27
C GLN A 104 -11.89 1.76 5.63
N ILE A 105 -11.05 2.50 6.33
CA ILE A 105 -9.72 2.08 6.75
C ILE A 105 -9.75 1.79 8.24
N VAL A 106 -9.22 0.65 8.64
CA VAL A 106 -8.90 0.31 10.03
C VAL A 106 -7.40 0.09 10.10
N TYR A 107 -6.71 0.73 11.03
CA TYR A 107 -5.26 0.61 11.12
C TYR A 107 -4.78 0.67 12.58
N VAL A 108 -3.58 0.15 12.81
CA VAL A 108 -2.81 0.24 14.06
C VAL A 108 -1.36 0.58 13.72
N GLY A 109 -0.62 1.16 14.67
CA GLY A 109 0.78 1.52 14.51
C GLY A 109 1.66 0.84 15.53
N GLY A 110 2.93 0.62 15.19
CA GLY A 110 3.90 0.04 16.11
C GLY A 110 5.35 0.19 15.67
N GLU A 111 6.25 -0.07 16.62
CA GLU A 111 7.70 0.10 16.43
C GLU A 111 8.34 -1.01 15.58
N ARG A 112 7.64 -2.11 15.33
CA ARG A 112 8.14 -3.25 14.55
C ARG A 112 7.04 -3.88 13.70
N LYS A 113 7.39 -4.29 12.48
CA LYS A 113 6.53 -5.07 11.57
C LYS A 113 6.52 -6.55 11.99
N THR A 114 5.69 -6.90 12.98
CA THR A 114 5.67 -8.23 13.60
C THR A 114 4.27 -8.85 13.59
N SER A 115 4.19 -10.14 13.94
CA SER A 115 2.89 -10.80 14.20
C SER A 115 2.09 -10.12 15.30
N ASP A 116 2.74 -9.42 16.25
CA ASP A 116 2.03 -8.65 17.28
C ASP A 116 1.25 -7.49 16.67
N LEU A 117 1.90 -6.70 15.79
CA LEU A 117 1.24 -5.60 15.09
C LEU A 117 0.05 -6.11 14.24
N PHE A 118 0.23 -7.25 13.57
CA PHE A 118 -0.85 -7.88 12.81
C PHE A 118 -2.00 -8.33 13.72
N ILE A 119 -1.72 -8.99 14.85
CA ILE A 119 -2.74 -9.44 15.80
C ILE A 119 -3.46 -8.23 16.43
N GLU A 120 -2.77 -7.14 16.72
CA GLU A 120 -3.38 -5.91 17.24
C GLU A 120 -4.40 -5.33 16.24
N LEU A 121 -4.10 -5.37 14.93
CA LEU A 121 -5.06 -5.02 13.89
C LEU A 121 -6.29 -5.95 13.92
N LEU A 122 -6.07 -7.26 14.08
CA LEU A 122 -7.16 -8.23 14.16
C LEU A 122 -8.04 -8.01 15.39
N GLU A 123 -7.45 -7.68 16.55
CA GLU A 123 -8.20 -7.32 17.76
C GLU A 123 -9.01 -6.03 17.56
N LYS A 124 -8.43 -5.01 16.92
CA LYS A 124 -9.16 -3.78 16.58
C LYS A 124 -10.34 -4.07 15.65
N LEU A 125 -10.16 -4.90 14.62
CA LEU A 125 -11.24 -5.35 13.74
C LEU A 125 -12.30 -6.16 14.49
N LYS A 126 -11.90 -7.07 15.38
CA LYS A 126 -12.80 -7.86 16.22
C LYS A 126 -13.67 -6.94 17.08
N GLY A 127 -13.07 -5.91 17.66
CA GLY A 127 -13.73 -4.89 18.46
C GLY A 127 -14.64 -3.96 17.66
N GLN A 128 -14.32 -3.64 16.41
CA GLN A 128 -15.15 -2.77 15.57
C GLN A 128 -16.30 -3.52 14.91
N TYR A 129 -16.07 -4.76 14.46
CA TYR A 129 -17.03 -5.60 13.74
C TYR A 129 -17.57 -6.73 14.61
N ARG A 130 -17.89 -6.45 15.89
CA ARG A 130 -18.30 -7.48 16.88
C ARG A 130 -19.46 -8.34 16.39
N ARG A 131 -20.44 -7.73 15.73
CA ARG A 131 -21.67 -8.39 15.26
C ARG A 131 -21.53 -9.17 13.96
N ALA A 132 -20.44 -8.99 13.20
CA ALA A 132 -20.21 -9.75 11.98
C ALA A 132 -20.18 -11.26 12.29
N LYS A 133 -20.64 -12.09 11.36
CA LYS A 133 -20.57 -13.55 11.45
C LYS A 133 -19.21 -14.08 11.02
N SER A 134 -18.56 -13.44 10.06
CA SER A 134 -17.16 -13.70 9.68
C SER A 134 -16.42 -12.40 9.36
N ILE A 135 -15.09 -12.43 9.42
CA ILE A 135 -14.23 -11.34 8.95
C ILE A 135 -13.20 -11.98 8.02
N ARG A 136 -13.22 -11.57 6.74
CA ARG A 136 -12.32 -12.13 5.72
C ARG A 136 -11.22 -11.11 5.42
N LEU A 137 -9.96 -11.50 5.54
CA LEU A 137 -8.82 -10.64 5.19
C LEU A 137 -8.09 -11.22 3.99
N ILE A 138 -8.01 -10.43 2.93
CA ILE A 138 -7.14 -10.68 1.79
C ILE A 138 -5.75 -10.21 2.19
N VAL A 139 -4.81 -11.14 2.34
CA VAL A 139 -3.46 -10.90 2.87
C VAL A 139 -2.41 -11.31 1.85
N ASP A 140 -1.21 -10.74 1.93
CA ASP A 140 -0.06 -11.21 1.16
C ASP A 140 0.52 -12.50 1.78
N ASN A 141 1.68 -12.96 1.29
CA ASN A 141 2.32 -14.18 1.79
C ASN A 141 3.36 -13.93 2.89
N TYR A 142 3.36 -12.76 3.53
CA TYR A 142 4.35 -12.43 4.53
C TYR A 142 4.34 -13.41 5.71
N ILE A 143 5.53 -13.75 6.19
CA ILE A 143 5.73 -14.85 7.15
C ILE A 143 4.98 -14.62 8.48
N ILE A 144 4.73 -13.35 8.84
CA ILE A 144 4.04 -13.02 10.09
C ILE A 144 2.60 -13.53 10.10
N HIS A 145 1.94 -13.65 8.94
CA HIS A 145 0.57 -14.18 8.83
C HIS A 145 0.50 -15.70 9.07
N LYS A 146 1.64 -16.39 8.91
CA LYS A 146 1.80 -17.85 9.05
C LYS A 146 2.54 -18.22 10.33
N SER A 147 2.91 -17.26 11.17
CA SER A 147 3.65 -17.52 12.41
C SER A 147 2.81 -18.34 13.39
N LYS A 148 3.47 -19.11 14.27
CA LYS A 148 2.80 -19.89 15.32
C LYS A 148 1.87 -19.03 16.18
N LYS A 149 2.28 -17.79 16.47
CA LYS A 149 1.51 -16.83 17.26
C LYS A 149 0.23 -16.41 16.55
N THR A 150 0.33 -16.06 15.26
CA THR A 150 -0.83 -15.71 14.44
C THR A 150 -1.78 -16.90 14.27
N GLN A 151 -1.25 -18.09 14.01
CA GLN A 151 -2.06 -19.31 13.86
C GLN A 151 -2.79 -19.67 15.15
N LYS A 152 -2.14 -19.53 16.31
CA LYS A 152 -2.79 -19.71 17.62
C LYS A 152 -3.92 -18.70 17.85
N TRP A 153 -3.70 -17.43 17.51
CA TRP A 153 -4.75 -16.42 17.63
C TRP A 153 -5.94 -16.74 16.71
N LEU A 154 -5.69 -17.14 15.46
CA LEU A 154 -6.74 -17.49 14.50
C LEU A 154 -7.53 -18.74 14.92
N SER A 155 -6.88 -19.74 15.53
CA SER A 155 -7.59 -20.91 16.08
C SER A 155 -8.57 -20.52 17.19
N ASP A 156 -8.19 -19.55 18.01
CA ASP A 156 -9.02 -19.05 19.10
C ASP A 156 -10.10 -18.06 18.62
N ASN A 157 -9.99 -17.59 17.37
CA ASN A 157 -10.88 -16.62 16.75
C ASN A 157 -11.39 -17.11 15.37
N PRO A 158 -12.18 -18.20 15.32
CA PRO A 158 -12.56 -18.88 14.07
C PRO A 158 -13.39 -18.03 13.10
N LYS A 159 -13.92 -16.89 13.59
CA LYS A 159 -14.58 -15.85 12.81
C LYS A 159 -13.67 -15.22 11.75
N PHE A 160 -12.36 -15.20 12.00
CA PHE A 160 -11.37 -14.62 11.09
C PHE A 160 -10.93 -15.64 10.06
N LYS A 161 -10.95 -15.27 8.78
CA LYS A 161 -10.52 -16.10 7.65
C LYS A 161 -9.50 -15.33 6.81
N LEU A 162 -8.30 -15.89 6.66
CA LEU A 162 -7.27 -15.32 5.79
C LEU A 162 -7.40 -15.90 4.38
N LEU A 163 -7.47 -15.02 3.39
CA LEU A 163 -7.48 -15.32 1.97
C LEU A 163 -6.15 -14.87 1.38
N PHE A 164 -5.23 -15.81 1.16
CA PHE A 164 -3.90 -15.47 0.66
C PHE A 164 -3.93 -15.06 -0.81
N LEU A 165 -3.33 -13.92 -1.11
CA LEU A 165 -3.03 -13.51 -2.48
C LEU A 165 -2.10 -14.54 -3.14
N PRO A 166 -2.15 -14.66 -4.48
CA PRO A 166 -1.11 -15.36 -5.21
C PRO A 166 0.26 -14.74 -4.89
N VAL A 167 1.30 -15.58 -4.85
CA VAL A 167 2.67 -15.12 -4.60
C VAL A 167 3.07 -14.10 -5.69
N TYR A 168 3.84 -13.08 -5.31
CA TYR A 168 4.33 -12.02 -6.20
C TYR A 168 3.22 -11.25 -6.97
N SER A 169 2.04 -11.11 -6.37
CA SER A 169 0.90 -10.47 -7.03
C SER A 169 0.35 -9.23 -6.30
N PRO A 170 1.20 -8.24 -5.93
CA PRO A 170 0.80 -7.08 -5.12
C PRO A 170 -0.28 -6.23 -5.79
N TRP A 171 -0.35 -6.21 -7.13
CA TRP A 171 -1.38 -5.50 -7.91
C TRP A 171 -2.82 -5.98 -7.63
N HIS A 172 -3.02 -7.15 -7.04
CA HIS A 172 -4.34 -7.61 -6.61
C HIS A 172 -4.72 -7.10 -5.21
N ASN A 173 -3.77 -6.56 -4.45
CA ASN A 173 -4.00 -5.97 -3.14
C ASN A 173 -4.39 -4.50 -3.30
N LYS A 174 -5.68 -4.16 -3.13
CA LYS A 174 -6.14 -2.78 -3.37
C LYS A 174 -5.61 -1.77 -2.36
N ILE A 175 -5.21 -2.21 -1.17
CA ILE A 175 -4.64 -1.32 -0.14
C ILE A 175 -3.31 -0.70 -0.58
N GLU A 176 -2.60 -1.31 -1.53
CA GLU A 176 -1.37 -0.74 -2.13
C GLU A 176 -1.61 0.65 -2.74
N LYS A 177 -2.82 0.93 -3.23
CA LYS A 177 -3.20 2.26 -3.72
C LYS A 177 -3.28 3.28 -2.58
N LEU A 178 -3.76 2.86 -1.41
CA LEU A 178 -3.78 3.70 -0.21
C LEU A 178 -2.35 4.01 0.23
N TRP A 179 -1.46 3.02 0.25
CA TRP A 179 -0.04 3.21 0.58
C TRP A 179 0.69 4.09 -0.41
N HIS A 180 0.41 3.92 -1.70
CA HIS A 180 0.92 4.83 -2.71
C HIS A 180 0.47 6.27 -2.44
N ALA A 181 -0.83 6.50 -2.21
CA ALA A 181 -1.36 7.83 -1.90
C ALA A 181 -0.77 8.43 -0.61
N LEU A 182 -0.64 7.62 0.45
CA LEU A 182 0.04 8.01 1.69
C LEU A 182 1.48 8.46 1.41
N HIS A 183 2.20 7.68 0.61
CA HIS A 183 3.59 8.00 0.31
C HIS A 183 3.74 9.27 -0.53
N GLU A 184 2.93 9.46 -1.56
CA GLU A 184 2.93 10.68 -2.37
C GLU A 184 2.59 11.93 -1.54
N THR A 185 1.59 11.80 -0.65
CA THR A 185 1.02 12.96 0.06
C THR A 185 1.85 13.35 1.27
N ILE A 186 2.32 12.36 2.04
CA ILE A 186 2.91 12.61 3.37
C ILE A 186 4.40 12.32 3.41
N THR A 187 4.86 11.16 2.91
CA THR A 187 6.24 10.71 3.20
C THR A 187 7.27 11.10 2.13
N ARG A 188 6.82 11.50 0.94
CA ARG A 188 7.71 11.89 -0.15
C ARG A 188 8.08 13.35 0.01
N ASN A 189 9.37 13.65 -0.09
CA ASN A 189 9.90 15.02 0.03
C ASN A 189 9.48 15.78 1.32
N HIS A 190 9.06 15.07 2.37
CA HIS A 190 8.60 15.70 3.62
C HIS A 190 9.73 16.43 4.35
N GLN A 191 9.37 17.37 5.21
CA GLN A 191 10.32 18.18 5.99
C GLN A 191 10.19 17.98 7.52
N CYS A 192 9.41 16.99 7.96
CA CYS A 192 9.28 16.65 9.37
C CYS A 192 10.65 16.40 10.02
N LYS A 193 10.89 17.04 11.18
CA LYS A 193 12.15 16.98 11.92
C LYS A 193 12.26 15.74 12.80
N ASN A 194 11.14 15.17 13.21
CA ASN A 194 11.05 14.01 14.09
C ASN A 194 9.91 13.07 13.65
N MET A 195 9.90 11.87 14.22
CA MET A 195 8.91 10.85 13.89
C MET A 195 7.49 11.26 14.33
N ASP A 196 7.35 11.93 15.47
CA ASP A 196 6.04 12.28 16.03
C ASP A 196 5.26 13.22 15.09
N ASN A 197 5.90 14.28 14.60
CA ASN A 197 5.31 15.20 13.62
C ASN A 197 4.96 14.50 12.30
N LEU A 198 5.75 13.51 11.89
CA LEU A 198 5.45 12.71 10.71
C LEU A 198 4.23 11.80 10.96
N LEU A 199 4.18 11.13 12.11
CA LEU A 199 3.08 10.25 12.47
C LEU A 199 1.77 10.99 12.66
N GLU A 200 1.78 12.21 13.19
CA GLU A 200 0.59 13.06 13.26
C GLU A 200 -0.02 13.27 11.86
N GLN A 201 0.80 13.61 10.87
CA GLN A 201 0.35 13.78 9.49
C GLN A 201 -0.09 12.46 8.85
N VAL A 202 0.60 11.36 9.16
CA VAL A 202 0.23 10.02 8.69
C VAL A 202 -1.12 9.61 9.26
N TYR A 203 -1.36 9.77 10.55
CA TYR A 203 -2.63 9.42 11.19
C TYR A 203 -3.77 10.30 10.67
N TYR A 204 -3.54 11.60 10.53
CA TYR A 204 -4.51 12.50 9.90
C TYR A 204 -4.88 12.05 8.48
N PHE A 205 -3.90 11.65 7.66
CA PHE A 205 -4.15 11.08 6.35
C PHE A 205 -5.00 9.80 6.45
N MET A 206 -4.63 8.87 7.34
CA MET A 206 -5.34 7.60 7.50
C MET A 206 -6.80 7.78 7.93
N ASP A 207 -7.08 8.80 8.75
CA ASP A 207 -8.43 9.13 9.22
C ASP A 207 -9.29 9.84 8.15
N THR A 208 -8.66 10.47 7.15
CA THR A 208 -9.34 11.31 6.16
C THR A 208 -9.32 10.75 4.73
N ALA A 209 -8.52 9.73 4.45
CA ALA A 209 -8.37 9.18 3.11
C ALA A 209 -9.64 8.44 2.65
N ALA A 210 -10.08 8.73 1.41
CA ALA A 210 -11.04 7.91 0.66
C ALA A 210 -10.38 7.31 -0.59
N PRO A 211 -9.87 6.07 -0.51
CA PRO A 211 -9.15 5.45 -1.62
C PRO A 211 -10.04 4.99 -2.79
N PHE A 212 -11.37 5.01 -2.64
CA PHE A 212 -12.32 4.72 -3.74
C PHE A 212 -13.02 6.00 -4.24
N PRO A 213 -13.13 6.21 -5.56
CA PRO A 213 -13.89 7.34 -6.12
C PRO A 213 -15.35 7.32 -5.65
N GLY A 214 -15.85 8.45 -5.13
CA GLY A 214 -17.23 8.58 -4.63
C GLY A 214 -17.42 8.32 -3.13
N GLY A 215 -16.36 7.99 -2.38
CA GLY A 215 -16.41 8.00 -0.91
C GLY A 215 -16.61 9.42 -0.37
N LYS A 216 -17.54 9.61 0.57
CA LYS A 216 -17.92 10.93 1.13
C LYS A 216 -16.84 11.59 2.02
N HIS A 217 -15.60 11.12 2.03
CA HIS A 217 -14.58 11.55 3.00
C HIS A 217 -13.32 11.97 2.24
N GLY A 218 -13.22 13.25 1.88
CA GLY A 218 -11.99 13.74 1.27
C GLY A 218 -12.11 15.07 0.59
N LEU A 219 -12.24 16.16 1.35
CA LEU A 219 -11.88 17.50 0.89
C LEU A 219 -11.36 18.31 2.09
N LYS A 220 -10.10 18.12 2.49
CA LYS A 220 -9.39 19.14 3.27
C LYS A 220 -7.91 19.13 2.94
N GLN A 221 -7.40 20.28 2.51
CA GLN A 221 -6.00 20.48 2.16
C GLN A 221 -5.09 20.27 3.38
N VAL A 222 -4.02 19.50 3.20
CA VAL A 222 -2.91 19.44 4.17
C VAL A 222 -2.07 20.69 3.95
N TYR A 223 -1.99 21.56 4.94
CA TYR A 223 -1.13 22.74 4.88
C TYR A 223 0.33 22.29 5.03
N HIS A 224 1.15 22.60 4.04
CA HIS A 224 2.60 22.53 4.19
C HIS A 224 3.06 23.84 4.83
N ASN A 225 3.48 23.78 6.09
CA ASN A 225 4.19 24.88 6.75
C ASN A 225 5.61 25.01 6.20
#